data_AF-A0A4R4W087-F1
#
_entry.id   AF-A0A4R4W087-F1
#
_cell.length_a   1.000
_cell.length_b   1.000
_cell.length_c   1.000
_cell.angle_alpha   90.00
_cell.angle_beta   90.00
_cell.angle_gamma   90.00
#
_symmetry.space_group_name_H-M   'P 1'
#
loop_
_entity.id
_entity.type
_entity.pdbx_description
1 polymer ?
#
loop_
_entity_poly.entity_id
_entity_poly.type
_entity_poly.pdbx_seq_one_letter_code
_entity_poly.pdbx_strand_id
1 'polypeptide(L)'
;MERPTTGRIVRYRGKQGLHAVRAAIVTADVDTLDPEGVRVGAVPPLDSPFHVHLWVFTPGARGGFHEYNVPPGDPPGTWHWPV
;
A
#
# COMPACT_ATOMS: atom_id res chain seq x y z
N MET A 1 -13.86 -0.08 9.53
CA MET A 1 -13.20 -0.01 8.21
C MET A 1 -13.26 -1.40 7.58
N GLU A 2 -13.54 -1.50 6.29
CA GLU A 2 -13.47 -2.79 5.58
C GLU A 2 -12.01 -3.25 5.52
N ARG A 3 -11.76 -4.56 5.66
CA ARG A 3 -10.39 -5.10 5.52
C ARG A 3 -9.86 -4.81 4.11
N PRO A 4 -8.58 -4.44 3.97
CA PRO A 4 -7.98 -4.36 2.65
C PRO A 4 -8.05 -5.71 1.95
N THR A 5 -8.05 -5.68 0.62
CA THR A 5 -8.06 -6.89 -0.21
C THR A 5 -7.13 -6.67 -1.39
N THR A 6 -6.31 -7.68 -1.65
CA THR A 6 -5.41 -7.73 -2.80
C THR A 6 -6.16 -7.47 -4.10
N GLY A 7 -5.58 -6.65 -4.98
CA GLY A 7 -6.17 -6.20 -6.23
C GLY A 7 -7.07 -4.96 -6.13
N ARG A 8 -7.43 -4.51 -4.92
CA ARG A 8 -8.24 -3.29 -4.74
C ARG A 8 -7.47 -2.05 -5.21
N ILE A 9 -8.13 -1.21 -6.01
CA ILE A 9 -7.63 0.13 -6.36
C ILE A 9 -7.97 1.09 -5.22
N VAL A 10 -6.97 1.84 -4.75
CA VAL A 10 -7.06 2.73 -3.60
C VAL A 10 -6.47 4.10 -3.90
N ARG A 11 -6.83 5.08 -3.07
CA ARG A 11 -6.26 6.43 -3.11
C ARG A 11 -5.07 6.51 -2.17
N TYR A 12 -3.90 6.81 -2.71
CA TYR A 12 -2.67 6.93 -1.94
C TYR A 12 -2.21 8.39 -1.83
N ARG A 13 -1.80 8.80 -0.62
CA ARG A 13 -1.11 10.08 -0.37
C ARG A 13 0.28 9.79 0.21
N GLY A 14 1.31 10.03 -0.59
CA GLY A 14 2.69 9.74 -0.22
C GLY A 14 3.49 10.95 0.24
N LYS A 15 4.76 10.68 0.59
CA LYS A 15 5.75 11.68 1.02
C LYS A 15 6.08 12.71 -0.06
N GLN A 16 6.06 12.30 -1.33
CA GLN A 16 6.40 13.15 -2.48
C GLN A 16 5.15 13.84 -3.05
N GLY A 17 4.89 15.08 -2.62
CA GLY A 17 3.78 15.90 -3.10
C GLY A 17 2.62 15.92 -2.11
N LEU A 18 2.66 16.87 -1.17
CA LEU A 18 1.71 17.03 -0.06
C LEU A 18 0.22 17.09 -0.49
N HIS A 19 -0.06 17.32 -1.77
CA HIS A 19 -1.41 17.53 -2.30
C HIS A 19 -1.79 16.61 -3.47
N ALA A 20 -0.89 15.74 -3.95
CA ALA A 20 -1.17 14.89 -5.11
C ALA A 20 -1.68 13.52 -4.67
N VAL A 21 -3.00 13.31 -4.72
CA VAL A 21 -3.61 11.98 -4.57
C VAL A 21 -3.23 11.13 -5.78
N ARG A 22 -2.74 9.91 -5.53
CA ARG A 22 -2.36 8.94 -6.55
C ARG A 22 -3.29 7.73 -6.50
N ALA A 23 -3.42 7.04 -7.63
CA ALA A 23 -3.99 5.70 -7.64
C ALA A 23 -2.91 4.71 -7.19
N ALA A 24 -3.32 3.71 -6.42
CA ALA A 24 -2.49 2.57 -6.09
C ALA A 24 -3.30 1.27 -6.13
N ILE A 25 -2.64 0.14 -6.28
CA ILE A 25 -3.26 -1.19 -6.15
C ILE A 25 -2.68 -1.87 -4.92
N VAL A 26 -3.54 -2.49 -4.11
CA VAL A 26 -3.11 -3.39 -3.02
C VAL A 26 -2.48 -4.62 -3.64
N THR A 27 -1.16 -4.79 -3.45
CA THR A 27 -0.42 -5.94 -3.99
C THR A 27 -0.29 -7.08 -2.99
N ALA A 28 -0.38 -6.78 -1.69
CA ALA A 28 -0.49 -7.79 -0.64
C ALA A 28 -1.23 -7.24 0.59
N ASP A 29 -2.03 -8.09 1.21
CA ASP A 29 -2.66 -7.94 2.52
C ASP A 29 -2.20 -9.09 3.44
N VAL A 30 -2.69 -9.16 4.69
CA VAL A 30 -2.26 -10.20 5.64
C VAL A 30 -2.57 -11.63 5.20
N ASP A 31 -3.56 -11.83 4.34
CA ASP A 31 -3.99 -13.14 3.89
C ASP A 31 -3.23 -13.57 2.61
N THR A 32 -2.60 -12.63 1.90
CA THR A 32 -1.88 -12.89 0.64
C THR A 32 -0.39 -12.60 0.67
N LEU A 33 0.12 -11.97 1.72
CA LEU A 33 1.55 -11.71 1.91
C LEU A 33 2.33 -13.04 1.93
N ASP A 34 3.40 -13.14 1.13
CA ASP A 34 4.23 -14.35 1.06
C ASP A 34 4.92 -14.61 2.42
N PRO A 35 4.51 -15.64 3.17
CA PRO A 35 5.04 -15.90 4.50
C PRO A 35 6.50 -16.37 4.46
N GLU A 36 6.90 -17.07 3.39
CA GLU A 36 8.26 -17.57 3.23
C GLU A 36 9.21 -16.44 2.87
N GLY A 37 8.78 -15.56 1.94
CA GLY A 37 9.48 -14.32 1.61
C GLY A 37 9.70 -13.42 2.82
N VAL A 38 8.72 -13.32 3.73
CA VAL A 38 8.89 -12.61 5.01
C VAL A 38 9.89 -13.33 5.91
N ARG A 39 9.77 -14.65 6.06
CA ARG A 39 10.65 -15.46 6.93
C ARG A 39 12.13 -15.33 6.54
N VAL A 40 12.44 -15.25 5.25
CA VAL A 40 13.82 -15.10 4.75
C VAL A 40 14.27 -13.64 4.60
N GLY A 41 13.41 -12.67 4.97
CA GLY A 41 13.71 -11.24 4.90
C GLY A 41 13.68 -10.63 3.49
N ALA A 42 13.15 -11.34 2.50
CA ALA A 42 13.00 -10.84 1.13
C ALA A 42 11.77 -9.92 0.97
N VAL A 43 10.75 -10.10 1.80
CA VAL A 43 9.51 -9.30 1.80
C VAL A 43 9.36 -8.61 3.15
N PRO A 44 9.16 -7.28 3.20
CA PRO A 44 8.89 -6.59 4.46
C PRO A 44 7.60 -7.13 5.13
N PRO A 45 7.56 -7.29 6.45
CA PRO A 45 6.34 -7.70 7.15
C PRO A 45 5.29 -6.57 7.20
N LEU A 46 4.04 -6.96 7.50
CA LEU A 46 2.97 -6.03 7.85
C LEU A 46 2.84 -5.97 9.37
N ASP A 47 2.83 -4.77 9.95
CA ASP A 47 2.78 -4.60 11.41
C ASP A 47 1.35 -4.59 11.97
N SER A 48 0.35 -4.62 11.09
CA SER A 48 -1.07 -4.52 11.46
C SER A 48 -1.97 -5.22 10.43
N PRO A 49 -3.12 -5.78 10.85
CA PRO A 49 -4.09 -6.43 9.96
C PRO A 49 -4.74 -5.49 8.94
N PHE A 50 -4.51 -4.17 9.06
CA PHE A 50 -5.01 -3.17 8.11
C PHE A 50 -3.91 -2.54 7.25
N HIS A 51 -2.64 -2.87 7.51
CA HIS A 51 -1.54 -2.42 6.68
C HIS A 51 -1.47 -3.26 5.40
N VAL A 52 -0.89 -2.68 4.36
CA VAL A 52 -0.79 -3.32 3.04
C VAL A 52 0.52 -2.99 2.35
N HIS A 53 0.85 -3.78 1.34
CA HIS A 53 1.80 -3.40 0.29
C HIS A 53 1.03 -2.81 -0.89
N LEU A 54 1.58 -1.75 -1.48
CA LEU A 54 0.97 -1.03 -2.60
C LEU A 54 1.92 -0.95 -3.79
N TRP A 55 1.34 -0.92 -4.99
CA TRP A 55 1.99 -0.35 -6.17
C TRP A 55 1.33 0.99 -6.50
N VAL A 56 2.10 2.08 -6.42
CA VAL A 56 1.62 3.45 -6.56
C VAL A 56 1.93 3.98 -7.95
N PHE A 57 0.91 4.47 -8.66
CA PHE A 57 1.05 5.03 -10.00
C PHE A 57 1.35 6.53 -9.93
N THR A 58 2.29 6.98 -10.76
CA THR A 58 2.63 8.40 -10.89
C THR A 58 1.99 8.96 -12.17
N PRO A 59 1.11 9.98 -12.08
CA PRO A 59 0.52 10.62 -13.24
C PRO A 59 1.61 11.12 -14.21
N GLY A 60 1.47 10.79 -15.50
CA GLY A 60 2.43 11.19 -16.54
C GLY A 60 3.71 10.34 -16.61
N ALA A 61 3.92 9.40 -15.69
CA ALA A 61 5.02 8.43 -15.77
C ALA A 61 4.56 7.13 -16.42
N ARG A 62 5.48 6.43 -17.09
CA ARG A 62 5.22 5.10 -17.69
C ARG A 62 5.15 3.96 -16.65
N GLY A 63 5.26 4.26 -15.36
CA GLY A 63 5.36 3.26 -14.30
C GLY A 63 4.97 3.79 -12.92
N GLY A 64 5.15 2.91 -11.93
CA GLY A 64 4.89 3.18 -10.51
C GLY A 64 6.07 2.81 -9.64
N PHE A 65 5.87 2.86 -8.32
CA PHE A 65 6.83 2.41 -7.32
C PHE A 65 6.10 1.64 -6.20
N HIS A 66 6.84 0.82 -5.47
CA HIS A 66 6.31 0.05 -4.35
C HIS A 66 6.28 0.89 -3.08
N GLU A 67 5.23 0.73 -2.28
CA GLU A 67 5.18 1.17 -0.89
C GLU A 67 4.84 -0.02 0.00
N TYR A 68 5.56 -0.18 1.10
CA TYR A 68 5.45 -1.33 1.99
C TYR A 68 4.91 -0.92 3.37
N ASN A 69 4.21 -1.85 4.03
CA ASN A 69 3.65 -1.68 5.37
C ASN A 69 2.93 -0.33 5.58
N VAL A 70 1.99 -0.03 4.68
CA VAL A 70 1.32 1.27 4.62
C VAL A 70 0.02 1.25 5.43
N PRO A 71 -0.22 2.21 6.36
CA PRO A 71 -1.46 2.29 7.11
C PRO A 71 -2.64 2.82 6.28
N PRO A 72 -3.88 2.47 6.67
CA PRO A 72 -5.08 3.10 6.13
C PRO A 72 -5.12 4.59 6.50
N GLY A 73 -5.70 5.41 5.62
CA GLY A 73 -6.05 6.80 5.89
C GLY A 73 -7.47 6.99 6.41
N ASP A 74 -7.80 8.21 6.84
CA ASP A 74 -9.09 8.48 7.50
C ASP A 74 -10.30 8.19 6.60
N PRO A 75 -10.33 8.64 5.32
CA PRO A 75 -11.44 8.30 4.45
C PRO A 75 -11.38 6.82 3.97
N PRO A 76 -12.54 6.16 3.79
CA PRO A 76 -12.58 4.81 3.24
C PRO A 76 -11.89 4.72 1.87
N GLY A 77 -11.10 3.65 1.68
CA GLY A 77 -10.38 3.44 0.42
C GLY A 77 -9.12 4.29 0.27
N THR A 78 -8.61 4.89 1.35
CA THR A 78 -7.38 5.71 1.34
C THR A 78 -6.26 5.07 2.16
N TRP A 79 -5.03 5.30 1.72
CA TRP A 79 -3.78 4.88 2.39
C TRP A 79 -2.79 6.05 2.34
N HIS A 80 -1.97 6.18 3.36
CA HIS A 80 -0.94 7.22 3.39
C HIS A 80 0.36 6.71 3.99
N TRP A 81 1.48 7.29 3.57
CA TRP A 81 2.73 7.07 4.29
C TRP A 81 2.61 7.65 5.72
N PRO A 82 3.10 6.97 6.77
CA PRO A 82 3.14 7.54 8.10
C PRO A 82 3.85 8.90 8.07
N VAL A 83 3.25 9.91 8.69
CA VAL A 83 3.90 11.21 8.95
C VAL A 83 4.86 11.12 10.11
#